data_AF-A0A7Y2YW90-F1
#
_entry.id   AF-A0A7Y2YW90-F1
#
_cell.length_a   1.000
_cell.length_b   1.000
_cell.length_c   1.000
_cell.angle_alpha   90.00
_cell.angle_beta   90.00
_cell.angle_gamma   90.00
#
_symmetry.space_group_name_H-M   'P 1'
#
loop_
_entity.id
_entity.type
_entity.pdbx_description
1 polymer ?
#
loop_
_entity_poly.entity_id
_entity_poly.type
_entity_poly.pdbx_seq_one_letter_code
_entity_poly.pdbx_strand_id
1 'polypeptide(L)'
;YWKLVELGGKAVITPDGMKEAHMILAANESRAHGNAGCNNFFGQFETKDLALSFSPLGSTMMACPAGMDTEQAFLAALGATTRYEISGLFLKLYADDQLLARLEAVYL
;
A
#
# COMPACT_ATOMS: atom_id res chain seq x y z
N TYR A 1 3.90 -2.04 10.95
CA TYR A 1 3.10 -1.81 9.72
C TYR A 1 4.05 -1.61 8.54
N TRP A 2 3.52 -1.60 7.33
CA TRP A 2 4.28 -1.37 6.10
C TRP A 2 4.12 0.08 5.65
N LYS A 3 5.15 0.91 5.81
CA LYS A 3 5.16 2.31 5.40
C LYS A 3 5.46 2.42 3.91
N LEU A 4 4.66 3.15 3.15
CA LEU A 4 4.92 3.40 1.73
C LEU A 4 6.13 4.34 1.57
N VAL A 5 7.19 3.88 0.90
CA VAL A 5 8.42 4.68 0.67
C VAL A 5 8.66 4.95 -0.81
N GLU A 6 8.08 4.14 -1.71
CA GLU A 6 8.20 4.31 -3.16
C GLU A 6 6.92 3.84 -3.86
N LEU A 7 6.52 4.58 -4.89
CA LEU A 7 5.32 4.29 -5.68
C LEU A 7 5.57 4.67 -7.14
N GLY A 8 5.40 3.72 -8.06
CA GLY A 8 5.64 3.92 -9.49
C GLY A 8 7.04 4.44 -9.81
N GLY A 9 8.07 3.98 -9.08
CA GLY A 9 9.46 4.40 -9.23
C GLY A 9 9.79 5.79 -8.65
N LYS A 10 8.85 6.44 -7.95
CA LYS A 10 9.05 7.74 -7.29
C LYS A 10 9.07 7.56 -5.78
N ALA A 11 10.01 8.20 -5.09
CA ALA A 11 10.02 8.25 -3.64
C ALA A 11 8.76 8.97 -3.12
N VAL A 12 8.11 8.38 -2.11
CA VAL A 12 6.94 8.98 -1.47
C VAL A 12 7.40 9.77 -0.25
N ILE A 13 7.13 11.08 -0.28
CA ILE A 13 7.43 11.99 0.83
C ILE A 13 6.11 12.33 1.51
N THR A 14 6.05 12.17 2.83
CA THR A 14 4.90 12.61 3.63
C THR A 14 5.02 14.12 3.87
N PRO A 15 4.08 14.95 3.40
CA PRO A 15 4.07 16.38 3.71
C PRO A 15 3.88 16.64 5.21
N ASP A 16 4.36 17.79 5.68
CA ASP A 16 4.16 18.20 7.08
C ASP A 16 2.66 18.28 7.43
N GLY A 17 2.29 17.76 8.60
CA GLY A 17 0.89 17.69 9.04
C GLY A 17 0.04 16.61 8.37
N MET A 18 0.57 15.83 7.44
CA MET A 18 -0.12 14.70 6.82
C MET A 18 0.27 13.37 7.46
N LYS A 19 -0.64 12.38 7.38
CA LYS A 19 -0.34 11.02 7.81
C LYS A 19 0.51 10.32 6.75
N GLU A 20 1.46 9.52 7.20
CA GLU A 20 2.22 8.67 6.30
C GLU A 20 1.31 7.59 5.70
N ALA A 21 1.45 7.41 4.39
CA ALA A 21 0.77 6.33 3.69
C ALA A 21 1.37 4.99 4.18
N HIS A 22 0.52 4.08 4.63
CA HIS A 22 0.92 2.81 5.18
C HIS A 22 -0.16 1.74 5.00
N MET A 23 0.25 0.49 5.12
CA MET A 23 -0.60 -0.68 5.06
C MET A 23 -0.34 -1.61 6.23
N ILE A 24 -1.39 -2.22 6.74
CA ILE A 24 -1.39 -3.29 7.73
C ILE A 24 -2.03 -4.50 7.06
N LEU A 25 -1.31 -5.63 7.07
CA LEU A 25 -1.81 -6.93 6.63
C LEU A 25 -2.13 -7.77 7.85
N ALA A 26 -3.41 -7.91 8.16
CA ALA A 26 -3.91 -8.81 9.19
C ALA A 26 -4.03 -10.22 8.59
N ALA A 27 -2.92 -10.96 8.56
CA ALA A 27 -2.84 -12.27 7.91
C ALA A 27 -3.83 -13.29 8.47
N ASN A 28 -4.13 -13.25 9.77
CA ASN A 28 -5.10 -14.16 10.41
C ASN A 28 -6.54 -13.91 9.95
N GLU A 29 -6.84 -12.74 9.40
CA GLU A 29 -8.17 -12.34 8.94
C GLU A 29 -8.25 -12.21 7.41
N SER A 30 -7.14 -12.40 6.70
CA SER A 30 -7.03 -12.10 5.25
C SER A 30 -7.47 -10.66 4.91
N ARG A 31 -7.17 -9.70 5.79
CA ARG A 31 -7.59 -8.30 5.66
C ARG A 31 -6.43 -7.34 5.53
N ALA A 32 -6.54 -6.43 4.57
CA ALA A 32 -5.64 -5.31 4.39
C ALA A 32 -6.35 -4.01 4.76
N HIS A 33 -5.69 -3.15 5.52
CA HIS A 33 -6.21 -1.82 5.83
C HIS A 33 -5.06 -0.85 6.08
N GLY A 34 -5.32 0.45 6.01
CA GLY A 34 -4.31 1.45 6.28
C GLY A 34 -4.73 2.85 5.85
N ASN A 35 -3.75 3.73 5.74
CA ASN A 35 -3.92 5.08 5.23
C ASN A 35 -3.19 5.22 3.89
N ALA A 36 -3.85 5.80 2.90
CA ALA A 36 -3.29 5.99 1.57
C ALA A 36 -2.69 7.40 1.35
N GLY A 37 -2.48 8.16 2.42
CA GLY A 37 -2.02 9.55 2.41
C GLY A 37 -3.12 10.49 2.88
N CYS A 38 -4.23 10.56 2.13
CA CYS A 38 -5.40 11.35 2.52
C CYS A 38 -6.45 10.49 3.25
N ASN A 39 -6.93 9.44 2.59
CA ASN A 39 -7.99 8.59 3.11
C ASN A 39 -7.51 7.28 3.72
N ASN A 40 -8.37 6.69 4.53
CA ASN A 40 -8.16 5.32 4.99
C ASN A 40 -8.76 4.35 3.97
N PHE A 41 -8.10 3.22 3.78
CA PHE A 41 -8.56 2.14 2.91
C PHE A 41 -8.69 0.83 3.66
N PHE A 42 -9.52 -0.07 3.13
CA PHE A 42 -9.72 -1.40 3.67
C PHE A 42 -10.16 -2.37 2.57
N GLY A 43 -9.82 -3.64 2.74
CA GLY A 43 -10.25 -4.71 1.86
C GLY A 43 -9.71 -6.06 2.29
N GLN A 44 -9.93 -7.05 1.44
CA GLN A 44 -9.40 -8.39 1.62
C GLN A 44 -8.23 -8.62 0.69
N PHE A 45 -7.34 -9.52 1.09
CA PHE A 45 -6.24 -9.96 0.25
C PHE A 45 -6.12 -11.47 0.32
N GLU A 46 -5.59 -12.06 -0.74
CA GLU A 46 -5.29 -13.47 -0.82
C GLU A 46 -3.81 -13.65 -1.13
N THR A 47 -3.20 -14.65 -0.51
CA THR A 47 -1.81 -15.02 -0.81
C THR A 47 -1.73 -16.50 -1.13
N LYS A 48 -0.95 -16.82 -2.16
CA LYS A 48 -0.62 -18.19 -2.53
C LYS A 48 0.82 -18.23 -3.02
N ASP A 49 1.70 -18.89 -2.28
CA ASP A 49 3.14 -18.88 -2.52
C ASP A 49 3.69 -17.43 -2.55
N LEU A 50 4.10 -16.96 -3.74
CA LEU A 50 4.59 -15.60 -3.98
C LEU A 50 3.53 -14.68 -4.62
N ALA A 51 2.35 -15.21 -4.94
CA ALA A 51 1.24 -14.42 -5.44
C ALA A 51 0.54 -13.68 -4.30
N LEU A 52 0.20 -12.43 -4.56
CA LEU A 52 -0.61 -11.59 -3.69
C LEU A 52 -1.59 -10.82 -4.57
N SER A 53 -2.87 -10.89 -4.23
CA SER A 53 -3.93 -10.14 -4.89
C SER A 53 -4.84 -9.50 -3.86
N PHE A 54 -5.32 -8.30 -4.18
CA PHE A 54 -6.28 -7.58 -3.35
C PHE A 54 -7.65 -7.64 -4.01
N SER A 55 -8.66 -7.97 -3.22
CA SER A 55 -10.05 -7.75 -3.61
C SER A 55 -10.34 -6.26 -3.76
N PRO A 56 -11.44 -5.86 -4.42
CA PRO A 56 -11.81 -4.45 -4.54
C PRO A 56 -11.73 -3.72 -3.20
N LEU A 57 -10.88 -2.69 -3.15
CA LEU A 57 -10.61 -1.93 -1.93
C LEU A 57 -11.65 -0.82 -1.75
N GLY A 58 -12.16 -0.67 -0.54
CA GLY A 58 -12.91 0.51 -0.12
C GLY A 58 -11.96 1.60 0.39
N SER A 59 -12.34 2.87 0.19
CA SER A 59 -11.67 4.05 0.77
C SER A 59 -12.69 5.00 1.38
N THR A 60 -12.30 5.77 2.38
CA THR A 60 -13.09 6.91 2.86
C THR A 60 -13.05 8.06 1.84
N MET A 61 -13.98 9.03 1.94
CA MET A 61 -14.05 10.17 1.03
C MET A 61 -13.85 11.50 1.77
N MET A 62 -12.63 11.72 2.26
CA MET A 62 -12.16 13.01 2.78
C MET A 62 -11.46 13.78 1.66
N ALA A 63 -11.66 15.09 1.64
CA ALA A 63 -10.90 16.00 0.79
C ALA A 63 -9.70 16.54 1.58
N CYS A 64 -8.49 16.21 1.15
CA CYS A 64 -7.26 16.73 1.75
C CYS A 64 -6.60 17.76 0.82
N PRO A 65 -5.93 18.79 1.36
CA PRO A 65 -5.19 19.76 0.55
C PRO A 65 -3.99 19.14 -0.18
N ALA A 66 -3.49 17.99 0.28
CA ALA A 66 -2.41 17.23 -0.32
C ALA A 66 -2.66 15.72 -0.18
N GLY A 67 -1.94 14.88 -0.93
CA GLY A 67 -1.93 13.42 -0.75
C GLY A 67 -2.99 12.64 -1.52
N MET A 68 -3.89 13.30 -2.27
CA MET A 68 -4.86 12.62 -3.13
C MET A 68 -4.20 11.87 -4.29
N ASP A 69 -3.16 12.44 -4.92
CA ASP A 69 -2.39 11.76 -5.97
C ASP A 69 -1.72 10.48 -5.44
N THR A 70 -1.12 10.56 -4.25
CA THR A 70 -0.53 9.39 -3.56
C THR A 70 -1.60 8.34 -3.27
N GLU A 71 -2.78 8.75 -2.81
CA GLU A 71 -3.88 7.83 -2.54
C GLU A 71 -4.31 7.10 -3.80
N GLN A 72 -4.62 7.82 -4.87
CA GLN A 72 -5.10 7.23 -6.12
C GLN A 72 -4.06 6.27 -6.70
N ALA A 73 -2.80 6.69 -6.75
CA ALA A 73 -1.72 5.86 -7.27
C ALA A 73 -1.47 4.63 -6.37
N PHE A 74 -1.60 4.76 -5.05
CA PHE A 74 -1.37 3.65 -4.14
C PHE A 74 -2.50 2.62 -4.21
N LEU A 75 -3.76 3.05 -4.22
CA LEU A 75 -4.89 2.16 -4.41
C LEU A 75 -4.85 1.46 -5.77
N ALA A 76 -4.44 2.17 -6.83
CA ALA A 76 -4.23 1.56 -8.14
C ALA A 76 -3.11 0.51 -8.12
N ALA A 77 -1.98 0.80 -7.45
CA ALA A 77 -0.89 -0.16 -7.29
C ALA A 77 -1.32 -1.42 -6.52
N LEU A 78 -2.09 -1.27 -5.44
CA LEU A 78 -2.64 -2.41 -4.70
C LEU A 78 -3.59 -3.24 -5.60
N GLY A 79 -4.48 -2.59 -6.34
CA GLY A 79 -5.41 -3.27 -7.26
C GLY A 79 -4.72 -3.99 -8.43
N ALA A 80 -3.54 -3.52 -8.84
CA ALA A 80 -2.75 -4.14 -9.90
C ALA A 80 -1.72 -5.18 -9.40
N THR A 81 -1.58 -5.34 -8.08
CA THR A 81 -0.58 -6.27 -7.52
C THR A 81 -0.96 -7.71 -7.83
N THR A 82 -0.01 -8.47 -8.38
CA THR A 82 -0.13 -9.91 -8.63
C THR A 82 0.92 -10.72 -7.87
N ARG A 83 2.04 -10.08 -7.48
CA ARG A 83 3.16 -10.73 -6.80
C ARG A 83 3.74 -9.83 -5.73
N TYR A 84 4.27 -10.44 -4.68
CA TYR A 84 5.03 -9.74 -3.64
C TYR A 84 6.42 -10.34 -3.44
N GLU A 85 7.31 -9.54 -2.87
CA GLU A 85 8.63 -9.97 -2.42
C GLU A 85 8.97 -9.26 -1.11
N ILE A 86 9.48 -10.01 -0.14
CA ILE A 86 10.02 -9.43 1.09
C ILE A 86 11.54 -9.62 1.06
N SER A 87 12.27 -8.51 1.14
CA SER A 87 13.74 -8.49 1.15
C SER A 87 14.22 -7.59 2.30
N GLY A 88 14.74 -8.20 3.35
CA GLY A 88 15.16 -7.49 4.56
C GLY A 88 13.97 -6.78 5.21
N LEU A 89 14.02 -5.45 5.29
CA LEU A 89 12.95 -4.61 5.84
C LEU A 89 11.94 -4.14 4.78
N PHE A 90 12.09 -4.53 3.51
CA PHE A 90 11.24 -4.03 2.44
C PHE A 90 10.25 -5.08 1.95
N LEU A 91 8.98 -4.68 1.87
CA LEU A 91 7.94 -5.34 1.08
C LEU A 91 7.85 -4.64 -0.28
N LYS A 92 7.96 -5.41 -1.36
CA LYS A 92 7.80 -4.93 -2.73
C LYS A 92 6.57 -5.57 -3.35
N LEU A 93 5.78 -4.77 -4.04
CA LEU A 93 4.58 -5.19 -4.75
C LEU A 93 4.80 -5.05 -6.25
N TYR A 94 4.41 -6.06 -7.02
CA TYR A 94 4.64 -6.14 -8.45
C TYR A 94 3.35 -6.45 -9.21
N ALA A 95 3.25 -5.91 -10.42
CA ALA A 95 2.45 -6.46 -11.51
C ALA A 95 3.45 -7.16 -12.46
N ASP A 96 3.43 -8.50 -12.44
CA ASP A 96 4.40 -9.32 -13.16
C ASP A 96 5.86 -8.99 -12.74
N ASP A 97 6.64 -8.35 -13.61
CA ASP A 97 8.01 -7.90 -13.36
C ASP A 97 8.12 -6.39 -13.03
N GLN A 98 7.02 -5.64 -13.15
CA GLN A 98 7.02 -4.21 -12.87
C GLN A 98 6.84 -3.95 -11.37
N LEU A 99 7.82 -3.29 -10.75
CA LEU A 99 7.70 -2.79 -9.38
C LEU A 99 6.65 -1.67 -9.32
N LEU A 100 5.59 -1.89 -8.54
CA LEU A 100 4.51 -0.93 -8.34
C LEU A 100 4.75 -0.08 -7.09
N ALA A 101 5.11 -0.72 -5.98
CA ALA A 101 5.31 -0.06 -4.70
C ALA A 101 6.40 -0.75 -3.88
N ARG A 102 7.16 0.04 -3.12
CA ARG A 102 8.06 -0.44 -2.08
C ARG A 102 7.63 0.14 -0.75
N LEU A 103 7.52 -0.74 0.23
CA LEU A 103 7.13 -0.42 1.59
C LEU A 103 8.19 -0.88 2.57
N GLU A 104 8.40 -0.12 3.64
CA GLU A 104 9.36 -0.42 4.70
C GLU A 104 8.64 -0.92 5.95
N ALA A 105 9.18 -1.95 6.59
CA ALA A 105 8.71 -2.46 7.87
C ALA A 105 9.02 -1.46 8.99
N VAL A 106 7.96 -0.92 9.60
CA VAL A 106 8.05 -0.08 10.80
C VAL A 106 7.45 -0.84 11.97
N TYR A 107 8.25 -1.05 13.01
CA TYR A 107 7.81 -1.63 14.27
C TYR A 107 7.33 -0.51 15.21
N LEU A 108 6.20 -0.74 15.88
CA LEU A 108 5.71 0.07 17.00
C LEU A 108 6.10 -0.61 18.30
#